data_AF-A0A316F0T2-F1
#
_entry.id   AF-A0A316F0T2-F1
#
_cell.length_a   1.000
_cell.length_b   1.000
_cell.length_c   1.000
_cell.angle_alpha   90.00
_cell.angle_beta   90.00
_cell.angle_gamma   90.00
#
_symmetry.space_group_name_H-M   'P 1'
#
loop_
_entity.id
_entity.type
_entity.pdbx_description
1 polymer ?
#
loop_
_entity_poly.entity_id
_entity_poly.type
_entity_poly.pdbx_seq_one_letter_code
_entity_poly.pdbx_strand_id
1 'polypeptide(L)'
;MAEIPAYYMRGGTSKGMFFLADDLPKDAETRDALLLRVIGSPDPYARHADGMGGATASTSKVALVRAARREGCDIEFLFGAVSVDAAHIDWTAKCGDLLAAAGPFAIWRGFVPARDGAATVRIWHANAGQTIHSHVPCRNGHPVESGEFSEDGVPFPCAEIVLAYQDPPEVVHHSARRLMTGIVHVPERC
;
A
#
# COMPACT_ATOMS: atom_id res chain seq x y z
N MET A 1 -19.34 -6.37 -15.80
CA MET A 1 -17.93 -6.05 -15.51
C MET A 1 -17.90 -5.46 -14.12
N ALA A 2 -17.22 -6.12 -13.19
CA ALA A 2 -17.11 -5.62 -11.82
C ALA A 2 -15.98 -4.60 -11.78
N GLU A 3 -16.32 -3.36 -11.46
CA GLU A 3 -15.34 -2.29 -11.25
C GLU A 3 -14.97 -2.25 -9.77
N ILE A 4 -13.69 -2.29 -9.48
CA ILE A 4 -13.18 -2.20 -8.11
C ILE A 4 -12.21 -1.03 -8.05
N PRO A 5 -12.48 -0.01 -7.23
CA PRO A 5 -11.53 1.06 -6.97
C PRO A 5 -10.21 0.48 -6.46
N ALA A 6 -9.12 0.80 -7.15
CA ALA A 6 -7.79 0.35 -6.80
C ALA A 6 -6.81 1.50 -7.05
N TYR A 7 -5.65 1.50 -6.39
CA TYR A 7 -4.70 2.61 -6.46
C TYR A 7 -3.30 2.06 -6.63
N TYR A 8 -2.62 2.43 -7.71
CA TYR A 8 -1.25 1.99 -7.94
C TYR A 8 -0.28 2.96 -7.25
N MET A 9 0.57 2.46 -6.37
CA MET A 9 1.44 3.34 -5.59
C MET A 9 2.85 2.78 -5.55
N ARG A 10 3.83 3.71 -5.56
CA ARG A 10 5.19 3.42 -5.12
C ARG A 10 5.30 3.78 -3.64
N GLY A 11 5.79 2.85 -2.85
CA GLY A 11 6.30 3.10 -1.51
C GLY A 11 7.69 2.50 -1.41
N GLY A 12 8.68 3.29 -1.01
CA GLY A 12 10.09 2.91 -1.06
C GLY A 12 10.51 2.43 -2.44
N THR A 13 11.27 1.33 -2.47
CA THR A 13 11.72 0.69 -3.72
C THR A 13 10.69 -0.25 -4.34
N SER A 14 9.49 -0.35 -3.76
CA SER A 14 8.43 -1.26 -4.19
C SER A 14 7.25 -0.53 -4.84
N LYS A 15 6.49 -1.27 -5.67
CA LYS A 15 5.20 -0.82 -6.21
C LYS A 15 4.13 -1.87 -5.92
N GLY A 16 2.90 -1.42 -5.74
CA GLY A 16 1.78 -2.35 -5.56
C GLY A 16 0.42 -1.68 -5.66
N MET A 17 -0.61 -2.53 -5.66
CA MET A 17 -2.00 -2.13 -5.73
C MET A 17 -2.57 -1.94 -4.31
N PHE A 18 -3.12 -0.77 -4.04
CA PHE A 18 -3.84 -0.44 -2.81
C PHE A 18 -5.33 -0.55 -3.06
N PHE A 19 -6.04 -1.08 -2.08
CA PHE A 19 -7.50 -1.20 -2.10
C PHE A 19 -8.06 -0.73 -0.75
N LEU A 20 -9.29 -0.21 -0.76
CA LEU A 20 -10.04 -0.20 0.48
C LEU A 20 -10.56 -1.61 0.77
N ALA A 21 -10.37 -2.07 2.00
CA ALA A 21 -10.88 -3.38 2.39
C ALA A 21 -12.41 -3.47 2.27
N ASP A 22 -13.11 -2.35 2.42
CA ASP A 22 -14.57 -2.28 2.32
C ASP A 22 -15.09 -2.36 0.87
N ASP A 23 -14.22 -2.09 -0.12
CA ASP A 23 -14.54 -2.22 -1.56
C ASP A 23 -14.33 -3.65 -2.07
N LEU A 24 -13.84 -4.56 -1.23
CA LEU A 24 -13.51 -5.95 -1.59
C LEU A 24 -14.54 -6.96 -1.05
N PRO A 25 -14.60 -8.17 -1.64
CA PRO A 25 -15.35 -9.29 -1.07
C PRO A 25 -14.94 -9.55 0.38
N LYS A 26 -15.95 -9.81 1.24
CA LYS A 26 -15.71 -10.12 2.67
C LYS A 26 -15.21 -11.55 2.88
N ASP A 27 -15.58 -12.45 1.98
CA ASP A 27 -15.08 -13.82 1.96
C ASP A 27 -13.61 -13.84 1.51
N ALA A 28 -12.75 -14.49 2.29
CA ALA A 28 -11.30 -14.43 2.09
C ALA A 28 -10.87 -15.14 0.81
N GLU A 29 -11.48 -16.27 0.47
CA GLU A 29 -11.16 -17.02 -0.75
C GLU A 29 -11.55 -16.22 -2.00
N THR A 30 -12.77 -15.66 -2.00
CA THR A 30 -13.26 -14.80 -3.08
C THR A 30 -12.39 -13.54 -3.24
N ARG A 31 -12.00 -12.92 -2.12
CA ARG A 31 -11.11 -11.76 -2.12
C ARG A 31 -9.74 -12.12 -2.70
N ASP A 32 -9.14 -13.22 -2.27
CA ASP A 32 -7.79 -13.60 -2.69
C ASP A 32 -7.78 -14.00 -4.17
N ALA A 33 -8.80 -14.72 -4.65
CA ALA A 33 -8.97 -15.02 -6.07
C ALA A 33 -9.09 -13.74 -6.92
N LEU A 34 -9.85 -12.75 -6.43
CA LEU A 34 -9.96 -11.44 -7.08
C LEU A 34 -8.61 -10.71 -7.13
N LEU A 35 -7.89 -10.64 -6.01
CA LEU A 35 -6.60 -9.96 -5.93
C LEU A 35 -5.54 -10.64 -6.81
N LEU A 36 -5.52 -11.97 -6.85
CA LEU A 36 -4.71 -12.76 -7.77
C LEU A 36 -5.01 -12.38 -9.23
N ARG A 37 -6.30 -12.32 -9.61
CA ARG A 37 -6.72 -11.90 -10.96
C ARG A 37 -6.28 -10.47 -11.30
N VAL A 38 -6.38 -9.53 -10.36
CA VAL A 38 -5.95 -8.14 -10.56
C VAL A 38 -4.45 -8.05 -10.78
N ILE A 39 -3.66 -8.80 -10.01
CA ILE A 39 -2.21 -8.79 -10.13
C ILE A 39 -1.72 -9.57 -11.36
N GLY A 40 -2.50 -10.54 -11.84
CA GLY A 40 -2.17 -11.38 -12.99
C GLY A 40 -1.52 -12.71 -12.59
N SER A 41 -1.84 -13.23 -11.41
CA SER A 41 -1.28 -14.48 -10.86
C SER A 41 -2.33 -15.60 -10.78
N PRO A 42 -1.92 -16.87 -10.85
CA PRO A 42 -0.59 -17.34 -11.22
C PRO A 42 -0.31 -17.12 -12.71
N ASP A 43 0.91 -16.70 -13.04
CA ASP A 43 1.36 -16.59 -14.42
C ASP A 43 2.46 -17.62 -14.73
N PRO A 44 2.17 -18.70 -15.49
CA PRO A 44 3.17 -19.68 -15.88
C PRO A 44 4.27 -19.09 -16.78
N TYR A 45 4.07 -17.89 -17.33
CA TYR A 45 5.06 -17.17 -18.13
C TYR A 45 5.92 -16.20 -17.32
N ALA A 46 5.61 -15.99 -16.04
CA ALA A 46 6.29 -15.04 -15.15
C ALA A 46 6.42 -13.62 -15.73
N ARG A 47 5.32 -13.10 -16.28
CA ARG A 47 5.24 -11.77 -16.93
C ARG A 47 4.16 -10.86 -16.34
N HIS A 48 3.13 -11.42 -15.70
CA HIS A 48 1.91 -10.72 -15.26
C HIS A 48 1.27 -9.91 -16.40
N ALA A 49 1.40 -10.39 -17.64
CA ALA A 49 0.99 -9.64 -18.83
C ALA A 49 -0.52 -9.36 -18.89
N ASP A 50 -1.32 -10.14 -18.16
CA ASP A 50 -2.77 -9.96 -17.99
C ASP A 50 -3.13 -9.47 -16.58
N GLY A 51 -2.29 -8.61 -15.99
CA GLY A 51 -2.54 -8.02 -14.69
C GLY A 51 -1.70 -6.77 -14.42
N MET A 52 -1.84 -6.24 -13.20
CA MET A 52 -1.18 -5.01 -12.77
C MET A 52 0.19 -5.22 -12.11
N GLY A 53 0.56 -6.48 -11.84
CA GLY A 53 1.87 -6.80 -11.27
C GLY A 53 2.99 -6.62 -12.29
N GLY A 54 4.21 -6.41 -11.81
CA GLY A 54 5.40 -6.29 -12.66
C GLY A 54 6.27 -7.54 -12.72
N ALA A 55 5.72 -8.70 -12.33
CA ALA A 55 6.39 -10.01 -12.30
C ALA A 55 7.71 -10.07 -11.50
N THR A 56 7.87 -9.20 -10.51
CA THR A 56 8.95 -9.28 -9.52
C THR A 56 8.38 -9.23 -8.12
N ALA A 57 9.12 -9.76 -7.13
CA ALA A 57 8.70 -9.68 -5.72
C ALA A 57 8.45 -8.23 -5.26
N SER A 58 9.19 -7.24 -5.80
CA SER A 58 9.04 -5.81 -5.49
C SER A 58 7.83 -5.14 -6.17
N THR A 59 7.20 -5.79 -7.16
CA THR A 59 6.11 -5.24 -7.96
C THR A 59 4.87 -6.15 -8.06
N SER A 60 4.88 -7.29 -7.36
CA SER A 60 3.76 -8.24 -7.20
C SER A 60 3.19 -8.15 -5.78
N LYS A 61 2.52 -7.03 -5.51
CA LYS A 61 2.15 -6.63 -4.15
C LYS A 61 0.76 -6.03 -4.09
N VAL A 62 0.03 -6.37 -3.02
CA VAL A 62 -1.24 -5.73 -2.68
C VAL A 62 -1.20 -5.17 -1.26
N ALA A 63 -1.94 -4.09 -1.04
CA ALA A 63 -2.16 -3.50 0.27
C ALA A 63 -3.65 -3.22 0.48
N LEU A 64 -4.19 -3.68 1.60
CA LEU A 64 -5.56 -3.39 2.01
C LEU A 64 -5.51 -2.34 3.11
N VAL A 65 -6.29 -1.28 2.93
CA VAL A 65 -6.40 -0.18 3.89
C VAL A 65 -7.85 -0.02 4.30
N ARG A 66 -8.09 0.28 5.58
CA ARG A 66 -9.41 0.68 6.08
C ARG A 66 -9.26 1.62 7.27
N ALA A 67 -10.35 2.30 7.63
CA ALA A 67 -10.43 2.98 8.91
C ALA A 67 -10.16 1.99 10.05
N ALA A 68 -9.36 2.40 11.03
CA ALA A 68 -9.05 1.53 12.16
C ALA A 68 -10.28 1.29 13.04
N ARG A 69 -10.43 0.04 13.50
CA ARG A 69 -11.37 -0.31 14.56
C ARG A 69 -10.73 -0.25 15.95
N ARG A 70 -9.39 -0.22 15.98
CA ARG A 70 -8.58 -0.16 17.18
C ARG A 70 -8.41 1.29 17.65
N GLU A 71 -8.64 1.51 18.94
CA GLU A 71 -8.36 2.81 19.56
C GLU A 71 -6.88 3.22 19.40
N GLY A 72 -6.64 4.52 19.22
CA GLY A 72 -5.29 5.05 19.06
C GLY A 72 -4.67 4.81 17.67
N CYS A 73 -5.39 4.19 16.74
CA CYS A 73 -5.00 4.09 15.33
C CYS A 73 -6.00 4.85 14.45
N ASP A 74 -5.53 5.40 13.34
CA ASP A 74 -6.35 6.07 12.33
C ASP A 74 -6.76 5.10 11.23
N ILE A 75 -5.81 4.26 10.78
CA ILE A 75 -6.05 3.22 9.76
C ILE A 75 -5.46 1.87 10.15
N GLU A 76 -5.98 0.82 9.54
CA GLU A 76 -5.38 -0.51 9.52
C GLU A 76 -4.79 -0.78 8.14
N PHE A 77 -3.59 -1.35 8.12
CA PHE A 77 -2.84 -1.71 6.93
C PHE A 77 -2.53 -3.22 6.94
N LEU A 78 -2.94 -3.92 5.89
CA LEU A 78 -2.62 -5.32 5.65
C LEU A 78 -1.90 -5.45 4.30
N PHE A 79 -0.68 -6.00 4.33
CA PHE A 79 0.12 -6.30 3.15
C PHE A 79 -0.07 -7.75 2.71
N GLY A 80 -0.13 -7.98 1.40
CA GLY A 80 -0.07 -9.31 0.79
C GLY A 80 1.03 -9.37 -0.27
N ALA A 81 1.95 -10.32 -0.12
CA ALA A 81 2.92 -10.65 -1.17
C ALA A 81 2.28 -11.67 -2.12
N VAL A 82 2.13 -11.30 -3.39
CA VAL A 82 1.46 -12.15 -4.37
C VAL A 82 2.51 -12.97 -5.11
N SER A 83 2.39 -14.30 -5.07
CA SER A 83 3.27 -15.18 -5.83
C SER A 83 3.10 -14.95 -7.33
N VAL A 84 4.21 -15.01 -8.06
CA VAL A 84 4.19 -14.86 -9.53
C VAL A 84 3.67 -16.13 -10.19
N ASP A 85 4.10 -17.29 -9.71
CA ASP A 85 3.92 -18.60 -10.33
C ASP A 85 2.87 -19.48 -9.64
N ALA A 86 2.41 -19.11 -8.44
CA ALA A 86 1.40 -19.83 -7.68
C ALA A 86 0.16 -18.97 -7.38
N ALA A 87 -1.01 -19.62 -7.29
CA ALA A 87 -2.26 -19.01 -6.87
C ALA A 87 -2.29 -18.77 -5.36
N HIS A 88 -1.36 -17.94 -4.88
CA HIS A 88 -1.12 -17.73 -3.46
C HIS A 88 -0.79 -16.27 -3.13
N ILE A 89 -1.39 -15.77 -2.06
CA ILE A 89 -1.03 -14.50 -1.44
C ILE A 89 -0.51 -14.81 -0.03
N ASP A 90 0.75 -14.45 0.22
CA ASP A 90 1.32 -14.54 1.56
C ASP A 90 0.92 -13.29 2.38
N TRP A 91 -0.06 -13.50 3.27
CA TRP A 91 -0.54 -12.50 4.24
C TRP A 91 0.28 -12.47 5.54
N THR A 92 1.31 -13.30 5.68
CA THR A 92 2.21 -13.29 6.85
C THR A 92 3.43 -12.41 6.62
N ALA A 93 3.77 -12.17 5.36
CA ALA A 93 4.85 -11.28 4.95
C ALA A 93 4.63 -9.83 5.44
N LYS A 94 5.73 -9.08 5.50
CA LYS A 94 5.76 -7.66 5.87
C LYS A 94 6.43 -6.86 4.75
N CYS A 95 6.07 -5.59 4.61
CA CYS A 95 6.69 -4.71 3.61
C CYS A 95 6.75 -3.27 4.11
N GLY A 96 7.92 -2.86 4.63
CA GLY A 96 8.16 -1.48 5.06
C GLY A 96 8.04 -0.46 3.92
N ASP A 97 8.48 -0.85 2.73
CA ASP A 97 8.35 -0.07 1.50
C ASP A 97 6.89 0.36 1.22
N LEU A 98 5.97 -0.59 1.04
CA LEU A 98 4.57 -0.26 0.78
C LEU A 98 3.91 0.44 1.97
N LEU A 99 4.32 0.14 3.20
CA LEU A 99 3.83 0.85 4.37
C LEU A 99 4.10 2.37 4.30
N ALA A 100 5.22 2.80 3.70
CA ALA A 100 5.53 4.21 3.50
C ALA A 100 4.49 4.95 2.64
N ALA A 101 3.77 4.22 1.79
CA ALA A 101 2.67 4.76 0.99
C ALA A 101 1.33 4.85 1.76
N ALA A 102 1.16 4.11 2.87
CA ALA A 102 -0.12 3.97 3.57
C ALA A 102 -0.57 5.24 4.32
N GLY A 103 0.32 5.92 5.06
CA GLY A 103 -0.02 7.17 5.74
C GLY A 103 -0.51 8.27 4.78
N PRO A 104 0.23 8.53 3.70
CA PRO A 104 -0.20 9.44 2.65
C PRO A 104 -1.50 9.05 1.96
N PHE A 105 -1.67 7.77 1.66
CA PHE A 105 -2.93 7.25 1.14
C PHE A 105 -4.09 7.55 2.10
N ALA A 106 -3.85 7.40 3.42
CA ALA A 106 -4.87 7.67 4.43
C ALA A 106 -5.36 9.12 4.40
N ILE A 107 -4.44 10.07 4.30
CA ILE A 107 -4.75 11.51 4.20
C ILE A 107 -5.45 11.80 2.87
N TRP A 108 -4.93 11.29 1.76
CA TRP A 108 -5.51 11.51 0.43
C TRP A 108 -6.94 10.97 0.32
N ARG A 109 -7.23 9.84 0.98
CA ARG A 109 -8.59 9.26 1.07
C ARG A 109 -9.47 9.88 2.15
N GLY A 110 -8.96 10.85 2.91
CA GLY A 110 -9.74 11.56 3.93
C GLY A 110 -9.94 10.79 5.24
N PHE A 111 -9.19 9.73 5.51
CA PHE A 111 -9.20 9.05 6.81
C PHE A 111 -8.58 9.92 7.90
N VAL A 112 -7.63 10.79 7.53
CA VAL A 112 -6.95 11.71 8.46
C VAL A 112 -6.98 13.11 7.86
N PRO A 113 -7.52 14.12 8.56
CA PRO A 113 -7.43 15.50 8.10
C PRO A 113 -5.97 15.98 8.17
N ALA A 114 -5.50 16.59 7.09
CA ALA A 114 -4.18 17.23 7.07
C ALA A 114 -4.30 18.75 7.15
N ARG A 115 -3.32 19.36 7.83
CA ARG A 115 -3.03 20.80 7.79
C ARG A 115 -1.64 20.99 7.21
N ASP A 116 -1.31 22.23 6.84
CA ASP A 116 0.04 22.56 6.38
C ASP A 116 1.09 22.22 7.46
N GLY A 117 2.19 21.62 7.03
CA GLY A 117 3.24 21.12 7.92
C GLY A 117 3.37 19.60 7.83
N ALA A 118 3.50 18.93 8.98
CA ALA A 118 3.57 17.47 9.06
C ALA A 118 2.32 16.91 9.75
N ALA A 119 1.65 15.96 9.11
CA ALA A 119 0.57 15.17 9.70
C ALA A 119 1.14 13.84 10.21
N THR A 120 0.68 13.38 11.38
CA THR A 120 1.00 12.05 11.89
C THR A 120 -0.19 11.14 11.67
N VAL A 121 0.00 10.07 10.90
CA VAL A 121 -0.99 9.00 10.70
C VAL A 121 -0.58 7.79 11.54
N ARG A 122 -1.47 7.34 12.42
CA ARG A 122 -1.25 6.19 13.30
C ARG A 122 -1.79 4.94 12.61
N ILE A 123 -0.89 4.07 12.18
CA ILE A 123 -1.19 2.91 11.36
C ILE A 123 -1.08 1.65 12.20
N TRP A 124 -2.14 0.87 12.29
CA TRP A 124 -2.06 -0.50 12.77
C TRP A 124 -1.57 -1.41 11.64
N HIS A 125 -0.34 -1.91 11.73
CA HIS A 125 0.21 -2.85 10.77
C HIS A 125 -0.23 -4.27 11.13
N ALA A 126 -1.26 -4.77 10.44
CA ALA A 126 -1.94 -6.02 10.79
C ALA A 126 -1.02 -7.25 10.71
N ASN A 127 -0.15 -7.33 9.69
CA ASN A 127 0.83 -8.44 9.57
C ASN A 127 1.85 -8.46 10.72
N ALA A 128 2.21 -7.28 11.25
CA ALA A 128 3.23 -7.15 12.29
C ALA A 128 2.65 -7.17 13.71
N GLY A 129 1.35 -6.91 13.86
CA GLY A 129 0.72 -6.76 15.17
C GLY A 129 1.24 -5.52 15.93
N GLN A 130 1.57 -4.44 15.21
CA GLN A 130 2.26 -3.28 15.77
C GLN A 130 1.70 -1.96 15.23
N THR A 131 1.73 -0.92 16.07
CA THR A 131 1.42 0.45 15.66
C THR A 131 2.66 1.15 15.12
N ILE A 132 2.49 1.85 13.99
CA ILE A 132 3.53 2.63 13.33
C ILE A 132 2.98 4.04 13.07
N HIS A 133 3.75 5.05 13.43
CA HIS A 133 3.42 6.44 13.13
C HIS A 133 4.09 6.85 11.82
N SER A 134 3.29 7.29 10.84
CA SER A 134 3.77 7.82 9.58
C SER A 134 3.67 9.34 9.62
N HIS A 135 4.81 10.02 9.54
CA HIS A 135 4.89 11.46 9.43
C HIS A 135 4.90 11.87 7.96
N VAL A 136 3.87 12.60 7.56
CA VAL A 136 3.60 12.94 6.17
C VAL A 136 3.62 14.46 5.99
N PRO A 137 4.53 15.01 5.17
CA PRO A 137 4.51 16.43 4.83
C PRO A 137 3.23 16.74 4.04
N CYS A 138 2.56 17.83 4.41
CA CYS A 138 1.27 18.23 3.87
C CYS A 138 1.26 19.73 3.51
N ARG A 139 0.52 20.07 2.45
CA ARG A 139 0.28 21.43 1.98
C ARG A 139 -1.11 21.52 1.37
N ASN A 140 -1.86 22.57 1.69
CA ASN A 140 -3.24 22.79 1.31
C ASN A 140 -4.16 21.60 1.65
N GLY A 141 -3.93 20.97 2.81
CA GLY A 141 -4.69 19.79 3.23
C GLY A 141 -4.40 18.50 2.45
N HIS A 142 -3.39 18.50 1.58
CA HIS A 142 -2.99 17.33 0.81
C HIS A 142 -1.56 16.89 1.12
N PRO A 143 -1.25 15.59 1.00
CA PRO A 143 0.11 15.09 1.11
C PRO A 143 1.02 15.70 0.02
N VAL A 144 2.18 16.23 0.42
CA VAL A 144 3.22 16.69 -0.52
C VAL A 144 3.89 15.46 -1.15
N GLU A 145 4.05 15.46 -2.48
CA GLU A 145 4.72 14.38 -3.22
C GLU A 145 6.11 14.75 -3.71
N SER A 146 6.31 15.99 -4.18
CA SER A 146 7.62 16.47 -4.63
C SER A 146 8.49 16.90 -3.46
N GLY A 147 9.78 16.62 -3.54
CA GLY A 147 10.78 16.98 -2.53
C GLY A 147 12.16 16.55 -2.98
N GLU A 148 13.16 16.82 -2.14
CA GLU A 148 14.58 16.59 -2.44
C GLU A 148 15.12 15.30 -1.79
N PHE A 149 14.27 14.50 -1.12
CA PHE A 149 14.72 13.26 -0.50
C PHE A 149 15.01 12.22 -1.57
N SER A 150 16.20 11.63 -1.50
CA SER A 150 16.69 10.59 -2.40
C SER A 150 16.78 9.26 -1.64
N GLU A 151 16.38 8.18 -2.31
CA GLU A 151 16.38 6.82 -1.76
C GLU A 151 17.08 5.91 -2.77
N ASP A 152 18.05 5.10 -2.31
CA ASP A 152 18.77 4.17 -3.18
C ASP A 152 17.79 3.20 -3.85
N GLY A 153 17.95 3.01 -5.17
CA GLY A 153 17.02 2.22 -5.98
C GLY A 153 15.82 3.01 -6.53
N VAL A 154 15.67 4.30 -6.18
CA VAL A 154 14.64 5.19 -6.73
C VAL A 154 15.32 6.33 -7.51
N PRO A 155 15.11 6.44 -8.84
CA PRO A 155 15.88 7.37 -9.67
C PRO A 155 15.47 8.85 -9.52
N PHE A 156 14.29 9.13 -8.96
CA PHE A 156 13.76 10.49 -8.84
C PHE A 156 13.48 10.83 -7.38
N PRO A 157 13.90 12.00 -6.90
CA PRO A 157 13.65 12.41 -5.53
C PRO A 157 12.16 12.71 -5.32
N CYS A 158 11.72 12.65 -4.06
CA CYS A 158 10.37 13.01 -3.68
C CYS A 158 10.31 13.51 -2.24
N ALA A 159 9.11 13.74 -1.72
CA ALA A 159 8.91 14.08 -0.32
C ALA A 159 9.27 12.89 0.59
N GLU A 160 9.97 13.18 1.68
CA GLU A 160 10.35 12.21 2.71
C GLU A 160 9.12 11.78 3.53
N ILE A 161 9.04 10.48 3.83
CA ILE A 161 8.09 9.89 4.76
C ILE A 161 8.87 9.21 5.87
N VAL A 162 8.57 9.60 7.11
CA VAL A 162 9.22 9.02 8.29
C VAL A 162 8.26 8.04 8.96
N LEU A 163 8.69 6.80 9.13
CA LEU A 163 7.96 5.74 9.81
C LEU A 163 8.60 5.47 11.18
N ALA A 164 7.88 5.77 12.26
CA ALA A 164 8.31 5.54 13.63
C ALA A 164 7.55 4.36 14.25
N TYR A 165 8.27 3.27 14.51
CA TYR A 165 7.74 2.05 15.11
C TYR A 165 7.57 2.25 16.63
N GLN A 166 6.42 1.87 17.19
CA GLN A 166 6.08 2.28 18.56
C GLN A 166 6.43 1.23 19.64
N ASP A 167 6.50 -0.06 19.32
CA ASP A 167 6.70 -1.10 20.34
C ASP A 167 7.37 -2.39 19.82
N PRO A 168 8.66 -2.64 20.10
CA PRO A 168 9.55 -1.74 20.82
C PRO A 168 9.86 -0.50 19.95
N PRO A 169 10.03 0.69 20.54
CA PRO A 169 10.44 1.89 19.81
C PRO A 169 11.94 1.82 19.48
N GLU A 170 12.27 1.04 18.46
CA GLU A 170 13.67 0.72 18.12
C GLU A 170 14.15 1.34 16.80
N VAL A 171 13.23 1.66 15.87
CA VAL A 171 13.61 1.99 14.48
C VAL A 171 12.80 3.16 13.95
N VAL A 172 13.50 4.18 13.44
CA VAL A 172 12.94 5.20 12.56
C VAL A 172 13.38 4.83 11.13
N HIS A 173 12.41 4.56 10.27
CA HIS A 173 12.67 4.25 8.87
C HIS A 173 12.30 5.45 7.99
N HIS A 174 13.24 5.87 7.16
CA HIS A 174 13.02 6.94 6.18
C HIS A 174 12.77 6.29 4.83
N SER A 175 11.68 6.67 4.17
CA SER A 175 11.37 6.18 2.84
C SER A 175 10.64 7.25 2.05
N ALA A 176 10.40 6.96 0.78
CA ALA A 176 9.87 7.91 -0.16
C ALA A 176 8.65 7.30 -0.86
N ARG A 177 7.70 8.12 -1.31
CA ARG A 177 6.51 7.64 -2.04
C ARG A 177 6.32 8.34 -3.37
N ARG A 178 5.49 7.76 -4.22
CA ARG A 178 4.85 8.50 -5.32
C ARG A 178 3.45 7.94 -5.58
N LEU A 179 2.44 8.80 -5.63
CA LEU A 179 1.08 8.37 -5.98
C LEU A 179 0.97 8.25 -7.51
N MET A 180 0.43 7.14 -7.98
CA MET A 180 0.02 6.94 -9.38
C MET A 180 -1.43 6.44 -9.38
N THR A 181 -2.38 7.36 -9.22
CA THR A 181 -3.80 7.00 -9.08
C THR A 181 -4.44 6.65 -10.43
N GLY A 182 -5.42 5.74 -10.43
CA GLY A 182 -6.19 5.30 -11.61
C GLY A 182 -7.34 4.36 -11.18
N ILE A 183 -8.29 4.03 -12.07
CA ILE A 183 -9.34 3.02 -11.83
C ILE A 183 -8.92 1.72 -12.52
N VAL A 184 -9.13 0.56 -11.87
CA VAL A 184 -8.84 -0.76 -12.46
C VAL A 184 -10.14 -1.49 -12.78
N HIS A 185 -10.28 -1.91 -14.03
CA HIS A 185 -11.39 -2.74 -14.49
C HIS A 185 -11.00 -4.22 -14.39
N VAL A 186 -11.83 -5.03 -13.73
CA VAL A 186 -11.60 -6.47 -13.61
C VAL A 186 -12.67 -7.22 -14.40
N PRO A 187 -12.30 -8.08 -15.37
CA PRO A 187 -13.27 -8.91 -16.06
C PRO A 187 -13.92 -9.90 -15.09
N GLU A 188 -15.24 -10.07 -15.17
CA GLU A 188 -16.01 -10.92 -14.25
C GLU A 188 -15.70 -12.42 -14.39
N ARG A 189 -15.14 -12.83 -15.53
CA ARG A 189 -14.65 -14.19 -15.83
C ARG A 189 -13.58 -14.11 -16.92
N CYS A 190 -12.54 -14.93 -16.79
CA CYS A 190 -11.72 -15.45 -17.89
C CYS A 190 -11.98 -16.94 -17.99
#